data_AF-A0AA38X7I8-F1
#
_entry.id   AF-A0AA38X7I8-F1
#
_cell.length_a   1.000
_cell.length_b   1.000
_cell.length_c   1.000
_cell.angle_alpha   90.00
_cell.angle_beta   90.00
_cell.angle_gamma   90.00
#
_symmetry.space_group_name_H-M   'P 1'
#
loop_
_entity.id
_entity.type
_entity.pdbx_description
1 polymer ?
#
loop_
_entity_poly.entity_id
_entity_poly.type
_entity_poly.pdbx_seq_one_letter_code
_entity_poly.pdbx_strand_id
1 'polypeptide(L)'
;MLLSKDDRLHFTQDSEHVQIEAWGPNALRIRATKYHTLPAEQCALSIRPPKADVDISLGADHATIKNGNITATISKRGKIVIKNAKGERILEEYQRNHIDVDGRSIDARNFKPILGGDYHLTYRLQSIDRAEKIYGMGQHREPVLNVKGSDLKVAHRNSQASVPFMLSNLGYGMLWNNPAVGRAVLEKSTMTFETYSTRVLDYWIVACNTPTQIIESYADVTGKVPMMPEYGLGFWQCKLRYQNPEELLDVAREYKKRGLPLDVIMVDFFHWPKQGEWKFDPTHRSDPGESAMRRLLSSWKESSAESSPELQHSFDRAETKSAFEFSFKSALAAKHPAIKVEECSSDEMP
;
A
#
# COMPACT_ATOMS: atom_id res chain seq x y z
N MET A 1 -30.97 4.08 -13.46
CA MET A 1 -30.68 4.93 -14.64
C MET A 1 -29.23 4.75 -15.02
N LEU A 2 -28.95 4.54 -16.31
CA LEU A 2 -27.60 4.50 -16.87
C LEU A 2 -27.36 5.80 -17.62
N LEU A 3 -26.20 6.44 -17.41
CA LEU A 3 -25.82 7.65 -18.12
C LEU A 3 -24.30 7.73 -18.26
N SER A 4 -23.85 8.38 -19.32
CA SER A 4 -22.45 8.73 -19.53
C SER A 4 -22.28 10.23 -19.35
N LYS A 5 -21.25 10.65 -18.60
CA LYS A 5 -20.90 12.06 -18.39
C LYS A 5 -19.42 12.18 -18.06
N ASP A 6 -18.73 13.17 -18.63
CA ASP A 6 -17.33 13.49 -18.35
C ASP A 6 -16.38 12.28 -18.48
N ASP A 7 -16.58 11.45 -19.52
CA ASP A 7 -15.83 10.20 -19.77
C ASP A 7 -15.97 9.15 -18.65
N ARG A 8 -17.10 9.19 -17.95
CA ARG A 8 -17.44 8.26 -16.87
C ARG A 8 -18.79 7.64 -17.12
N LEU A 9 -18.89 6.38 -16.75
CA LEU A 9 -20.15 5.66 -16.74
C LEU A 9 -20.76 5.71 -15.35
N HIS A 10 -22.01 6.16 -15.28
CA HIS A 10 -22.75 6.26 -14.03
C HIS A 10 -23.99 5.36 -14.06
N PHE A 11 -24.26 4.75 -12.92
CA PHE A 11 -25.47 4.00 -12.66
C PHE A 11 -26.09 4.49 -11.35
N THR A 12 -27.41 4.70 -11.37
CA THR A 12 -28.17 5.02 -10.16
C THR A 12 -29.37 4.10 -10.02
N GLN A 13 -29.58 3.54 -8.83
CA GLN A 13 -30.80 2.82 -8.49
C GLN A 13 -31.13 3.08 -7.02
N ASP A 14 -32.36 3.52 -6.77
CA ASP A 14 -32.81 3.97 -5.45
C ASP A 14 -31.83 5.00 -4.83
N SER A 15 -31.17 4.64 -3.73
CA SER A 15 -30.14 5.47 -3.07
C SER A 15 -28.71 5.15 -3.50
N GLU A 16 -28.48 4.08 -4.27
CA GLU A 16 -27.14 3.70 -4.71
C GLU A 16 -26.72 4.49 -5.96
N HIS A 17 -25.53 5.08 -5.89
CA HIS A 17 -24.81 5.67 -7.01
C HIS A 17 -23.51 4.90 -7.25
N VAL A 18 -23.32 4.44 -8.48
CA VAL A 18 -22.11 3.78 -8.97
C VAL A 18 -21.47 4.64 -10.05
N GLN A 19 -20.15 4.77 -10.00
CA GLN A 19 -19.33 5.43 -11.01
C GLN A 19 -18.19 4.50 -11.44
N ILE A 20 -18.02 4.35 -12.75
CA ILE A 20 -16.91 3.63 -13.37
C ILE A 20 -16.16 4.63 -14.25
N GLU A 21 -14.86 4.78 -14.01
CA GLU A 21 -13.99 5.70 -14.75
C GLU A 21 -12.66 5.05 -15.08
N ALA A 22 -12.02 5.49 -16.17
CA ALA A 22 -10.64 5.12 -16.43
C ALA A 22 -9.72 5.76 -15.40
N TRP A 23 -8.76 4.97 -14.89
CA TRP A 23 -7.73 5.44 -13.97
C TRP A 23 -6.39 4.82 -14.34
N GLY A 24 -5.81 5.32 -15.42
CA GLY A 24 -4.56 4.82 -16.00
C GLY A 24 -4.80 3.90 -17.20
N PRO A 25 -3.76 3.56 -17.96
CA PRO A 25 -3.89 2.65 -19.10
C PRO A 25 -4.40 1.28 -18.67
N ASN A 26 -5.34 0.70 -19.41
CA ASN A 26 -5.89 -0.64 -19.17
C ASN A 26 -6.51 -0.85 -17.78
N ALA A 27 -6.89 0.24 -17.10
CA ALA A 27 -7.37 0.20 -15.72
C ALA A 27 -8.64 1.03 -15.51
N LEU A 28 -9.48 0.56 -14.58
CA LEU A 28 -10.72 1.20 -14.19
C LEU A 28 -10.74 1.40 -12.68
N ARG A 29 -11.28 2.54 -12.24
CA ARG A 29 -11.68 2.75 -10.86
C ARG A 29 -13.20 2.65 -10.77
N ILE A 30 -13.68 1.84 -9.85
CA ILE A 30 -15.10 1.62 -9.61
C ILE A 30 -15.42 2.09 -8.21
N ARG A 31 -16.36 3.02 -8.12
CA ARG A 31 -16.86 3.54 -6.85
C ARG A 31 -18.35 3.37 -6.72
N ALA A 32 -18.83 3.03 -5.52
CA ALA A 32 -20.26 3.03 -5.21
C ALA A 32 -20.54 3.63 -3.83
N THR A 33 -21.64 4.35 -3.68
CA THR A 33 -22.06 4.91 -2.40
C THR A 33 -23.58 4.98 -2.28
N LYS A 34 -24.09 5.03 -1.05
CA LYS A 34 -25.47 5.43 -0.72
C LYS A 34 -25.56 6.83 -0.10
N TYR A 35 -24.44 7.55 0.00
CA TYR A 35 -24.44 8.97 0.32
C TYR A 35 -24.96 9.79 -0.86
N HIS A 36 -25.39 11.02 -0.59
CA HIS A 36 -25.84 11.95 -1.63
C HIS A 36 -24.75 12.28 -2.67
N THR A 37 -23.47 12.17 -2.28
CA THR A 37 -22.32 12.42 -3.16
C THR A 37 -21.23 11.37 -2.93
N LEU A 38 -20.48 11.06 -3.99
CA LEU A 38 -19.28 10.24 -3.90
C LEU A 38 -18.22 10.98 -3.05
N PRO A 39 -17.63 10.33 -2.04
CA PRO A 39 -16.52 10.91 -1.29
C PRO A 39 -15.33 11.26 -2.21
N ALA A 40 -14.63 12.34 -1.87
CA ALA A 40 -13.57 12.94 -2.70
C ALA A 40 -12.20 12.28 -2.49
N GLU A 41 -12.07 11.48 -1.43
CA GLU A 41 -10.84 10.84 -1.00
C GLU A 41 -10.29 9.92 -2.09
N GLN A 42 -8.98 10.00 -2.31
CA GLN A 42 -8.27 9.17 -3.30
C GLN A 42 -7.61 7.95 -2.67
N CYS A 43 -7.41 7.98 -1.35
CA CYS A 43 -6.68 6.96 -0.59
C CYS A 43 -5.34 6.63 -1.24
N ALA A 44 -5.08 5.36 -1.58
CA ALA A 44 -3.80 4.94 -2.15
C ALA A 44 -3.61 5.34 -3.62
N LEU A 45 -4.66 5.77 -4.33
CA LEU A 45 -4.58 6.30 -5.70
C LEU A 45 -4.11 7.76 -5.70
N SER A 46 -2.94 7.98 -5.12
CA SER A 46 -2.35 9.31 -4.86
C SER A 46 -1.88 10.02 -6.13
N ILE A 47 -1.52 9.26 -7.17
CA ILE A 47 -1.07 9.79 -8.45
C ILE A 47 -2.23 9.73 -9.43
N ARG A 48 -2.64 10.90 -9.94
CA ARG A 48 -3.65 10.99 -11.00
C ARG A 48 -2.98 10.71 -12.35
N PRO A 49 -3.37 9.64 -13.05
CA PRO A 49 -2.83 9.33 -14.37
C PRO A 49 -3.33 10.33 -15.41
N PRO A 50 -2.64 10.43 -16.57
CA PRO A 50 -3.14 11.17 -17.72
C PRO A 50 -4.54 10.72 -18.13
N LYS A 51 -5.32 11.64 -18.72
CA LYS A 51 -6.64 11.32 -19.24
C LYS A 51 -6.53 10.21 -20.29
N ALA A 52 -7.32 9.15 -20.11
CA ALA A 52 -7.43 8.07 -21.07
C ALA A 52 -8.54 8.36 -22.09
N ASP A 53 -8.35 7.89 -23.31
CA ASP A 53 -9.42 7.84 -24.31
C ASP A 53 -10.27 6.60 -24.06
N VAL A 54 -11.55 6.79 -23.76
CA VAL A 54 -12.48 5.73 -23.34
C VAL A 54 -13.63 5.62 -24.31
N ASP A 55 -14.00 4.39 -24.64
CA ASP A 55 -15.18 4.10 -25.45
C ASP A 55 -16.33 3.71 -24.52
N ILE A 56 -17.37 4.56 -24.47
CA ILE A 56 -18.56 4.36 -23.66
C ILE A 56 -19.76 4.17 -24.57
N SER A 57 -20.42 3.02 -24.45
CA SER A 57 -21.65 2.69 -25.18
C SER A 57 -22.81 2.49 -24.22
N LEU A 58 -23.96 3.11 -24.50
CA LEU A 58 -25.20 2.96 -23.76
C LEU A 58 -26.19 2.11 -24.58
N GLY A 59 -26.57 0.95 -24.06
CA GLY A 59 -27.59 0.08 -24.63
C GLY A 59 -28.91 0.12 -23.84
N ALA A 60 -29.91 -0.62 -24.34
CA ALA A 60 -31.24 -0.68 -23.70
C ALA A 60 -31.21 -1.35 -22.30
N ASP A 61 -30.37 -2.38 -22.15
CA ASP A 61 -30.32 -3.23 -20.95
C ASP A 61 -28.99 -3.22 -20.21
N HIS A 62 -27.97 -2.55 -20.75
CA HIS A 62 -26.65 -2.44 -20.16
C HIS A 62 -25.88 -1.25 -20.74
N ALA A 63 -24.79 -0.87 -20.07
CA ALA A 63 -23.82 0.07 -20.59
C ALA A 63 -22.41 -0.49 -20.45
N THR A 64 -21.51 -0.08 -21.33
CA THR A 64 -20.12 -0.51 -21.34
C THR A 64 -19.16 0.66 -21.32
N ILE A 65 -18.04 0.50 -20.63
CA ILE A 65 -16.88 1.39 -20.71
C ILE A 65 -15.64 0.56 -21.00
N LYS A 66 -14.93 0.91 -22.06
CA LYS A 66 -13.70 0.26 -22.51
C LYS A 66 -12.53 1.23 -22.38
N ASN A 67 -11.44 0.76 -21.79
CA ASN A 67 -10.17 1.48 -21.66
C ASN A 67 -9.03 0.52 -22.01
N GLY A 68 -8.48 0.63 -23.22
CA GLY A 68 -7.46 -0.30 -23.71
C GLY A 68 -7.89 -1.77 -23.62
N ASN A 69 -7.18 -2.55 -22.82
CA ASN A 69 -7.37 -3.99 -22.64
C ASN A 69 -8.47 -4.39 -21.65
N ILE A 70 -9.12 -3.44 -20.98
CA ILE A 70 -10.16 -3.72 -19.99
C ILE A 70 -11.52 -3.16 -20.43
N THR A 71 -12.58 -3.94 -20.27
CA THR A 71 -13.95 -3.51 -20.53
C THR A 71 -14.84 -3.86 -19.34
N ALA A 72 -15.50 -2.87 -18.76
CA ALA A 72 -16.54 -3.10 -17.77
C ALA A 72 -17.93 -2.94 -18.40
N THR A 73 -18.82 -3.86 -18.06
CA THR A 73 -20.24 -3.81 -18.41
C THR A 73 -21.05 -3.73 -17.12
N ILE A 74 -21.97 -2.78 -17.06
CA ILE A 74 -22.97 -2.68 -15.98
C ILE A 74 -24.36 -2.89 -16.56
N SER A 75 -25.11 -3.84 -15.99
CA SER A 75 -26.48 -4.11 -16.42
C SER A 75 -27.44 -3.01 -15.94
N LYS A 76 -28.65 -2.97 -16.51
CA LYS A 76 -29.74 -2.10 -16.06
C LYS A 76 -30.16 -2.35 -14.60
N ARG A 77 -29.81 -3.51 -14.04
CA ARG A 77 -30.00 -3.89 -12.62
C ARG A 77 -28.74 -3.66 -11.77
N GLY A 78 -27.71 -3.03 -12.33
CA GLY A 78 -26.51 -2.63 -11.60
C GLY A 78 -25.46 -3.71 -11.41
N LYS A 79 -25.58 -4.88 -12.04
CA LYS A 79 -24.55 -5.95 -11.96
C LYS A 79 -23.36 -5.59 -12.84
N ILE A 80 -22.16 -5.62 -12.28
CA ILE A 80 -20.89 -5.36 -12.97
C ILE A 80 -20.21 -6.67 -13.38
N VAL A 81 -19.76 -6.72 -14.64
CA VAL A 81 -18.90 -7.76 -15.19
C VAL A 81 -17.74 -7.08 -15.91
N ILE A 82 -16.51 -7.54 -15.66
CA ILE A 82 -15.29 -7.00 -16.26
C ILE A 82 -14.61 -8.09 -17.08
N LYS A 83 -14.20 -7.72 -18.29
CA LYS A 83 -13.53 -8.59 -19.25
C LYS A 83 -12.18 -8.03 -19.66
N ASN A 84 -11.27 -8.93 -20.02
CA ASN A 84 -9.99 -8.61 -20.63
C ASN A 84 -10.13 -8.39 -22.16
N ALA A 85 -9.02 -8.08 -22.82
CA ALA A 85 -8.96 -7.84 -24.26
C ALA A 85 -9.41 -9.04 -25.12
N LYS A 86 -9.33 -10.27 -24.57
CA LYS A 86 -9.77 -11.51 -25.24
C LYS A 86 -11.28 -11.75 -25.07
N GLY A 87 -11.98 -10.91 -24.32
CA GLY A 87 -13.40 -11.08 -23.98
C GLY A 87 -13.67 -12.08 -22.86
N GLU A 88 -12.62 -12.57 -22.19
CA GLU A 88 -12.72 -13.49 -21.06
C GLU A 88 -13.10 -12.69 -19.79
N ARG A 89 -13.97 -13.25 -18.96
CA ARG A 89 -14.35 -12.63 -17.67
C ARG A 89 -13.19 -12.73 -16.70
N ILE A 90 -12.86 -11.62 -16.07
CA ILE A 90 -11.83 -11.54 -15.02
C ILE A 90 -12.42 -11.16 -13.66
N LEU A 91 -13.55 -10.46 -13.65
CA LEU A 91 -14.30 -10.13 -12.45
C LEU A 91 -15.79 -10.13 -12.76
N GLU A 92 -16.59 -10.70 -11.87
CA GLU A 92 -18.04 -10.68 -11.95
C GLU A 92 -18.61 -10.52 -10.55
N GLU A 93 -19.55 -9.59 -10.39
CA GLU A 93 -20.26 -9.43 -9.13
C GLU A 93 -21.15 -10.64 -8.83
N TYR A 94 -21.12 -11.09 -7.57
CA TYR A 94 -22.01 -12.13 -7.11
C TYR A 94 -23.33 -11.54 -6.64
N GLN A 95 -24.36 -11.64 -7.48
CA GLN A 95 -25.72 -11.20 -7.19
C GLN A 95 -26.70 -12.35 -7.44
N ARG A 96 -27.67 -12.54 -6.55
CA ARG A 96 -28.85 -13.39 -6.76
C ARG A 96 -30.09 -12.54 -6.62
N ASN A 97 -31.02 -12.61 -7.57
CA ASN A 97 -32.31 -11.93 -7.48
C ASN A 97 -33.45 -12.95 -7.41
N HIS A 98 -34.58 -12.57 -6.83
CA HIS A 98 -35.81 -13.37 -6.71
C HIS A 98 -36.35 -13.95 -8.04
N ILE A 99 -35.92 -13.39 -9.18
CA ILE A 99 -36.34 -13.84 -10.52
C ILE A 99 -35.47 -15.01 -11.01
N ASP A 100 -34.25 -15.15 -10.48
CA ASP A 100 -33.27 -16.16 -10.95
C ASP A 100 -33.28 -17.44 -10.10
N VAL A 101 -33.78 -17.38 -8.86
CA VAL A 101 -33.91 -18.53 -7.94
C VAL A 101 -35.06 -18.25 -6.96
N ASP A 102 -35.90 -19.24 -6.65
CA ASP A 102 -36.93 -19.21 -5.57
C ASP A 102 -36.28 -19.08 -4.17
N GLY A 103 -35.69 -17.92 -3.86
CA GLY A 103 -34.94 -17.67 -2.62
C GLY A 103 -34.53 -16.22 -2.41
N ARG A 104 -34.04 -15.89 -1.20
CA ARG A 104 -33.67 -14.52 -0.79
C ARG A 104 -32.66 -13.88 -1.75
N SER A 105 -32.92 -12.63 -2.15
CA SER A 105 -31.97 -11.84 -2.95
C SER A 105 -30.67 -11.59 -2.19
N ILE A 106 -29.54 -11.66 -2.90
CA ILE A 106 -28.20 -11.35 -2.40
C ILE A 106 -27.65 -10.21 -3.23
N ASP A 107 -27.40 -9.08 -2.57
CA ASP A 107 -26.75 -7.92 -3.19
C ASP A 107 -25.24 -8.13 -3.27
N ALA A 108 -24.68 -7.84 -4.45
CA ALA A 108 -23.24 -7.82 -4.65
C ALA A 108 -22.57 -6.71 -3.83
N ARG A 109 -23.20 -5.55 -3.75
CA ARG A 109 -22.76 -4.37 -2.98
C ARG A 109 -23.74 -4.10 -1.85
N ASN A 110 -23.55 -4.76 -0.71
CA ASN A 110 -24.43 -4.57 0.44
C ASN A 110 -23.90 -3.47 1.36
N PHE A 111 -24.58 -2.33 1.38
CA PHE A 111 -24.37 -1.25 2.33
C PHE A 111 -25.36 -1.37 3.49
N LYS A 112 -24.94 -1.98 4.61
CA LYS A 112 -25.75 -2.07 5.83
C LYS A 112 -25.50 -0.83 6.70
N PRO A 113 -26.53 0.00 6.98
CA PRO A 113 -26.34 1.23 7.75
C PRO A 113 -25.92 0.93 9.19
N ILE A 114 -24.98 1.71 9.70
CA ILE A 114 -24.60 1.75 11.11
C ILE A 114 -25.35 2.91 11.75
N LEU A 115 -25.97 2.68 12.90
CA LEU A 115 -26.67 3.74 13.63
C LEU A 115 -25.70 4.89 13.93
N GLY A 116 -26.05 6.09 13.47
CA GLY A 116 -25.23 7.29 13.65
C GLY A 116 -24.38 7.69 12.44
N GLY A 117 -24.34 6.93 11.34
CA GLY A 117 -23.66 7.38 10.12
C GLY A 117 -23.37 6.31 9.09
N ASP A 118 -22.08 5.97 8.97
CA ASP A 118 -21.45 5.12 7.95
C ASP A 118 -22.14 3.77 7.67
N TYR A 119 -21.62 3.04 6.69
CA TYR A 119 -22.07 1.70 6.35
C TYR A 119 -21.05 0.64 6.71
N HIS A 120 -21.55 -0.49 7.21
CA HIS A 120 -20.85 -1.75 7.09
C HIS A 120 -21.04 -2.24 5.65
N LEU A 121 -19.95 -2.32 4.90
CA LEU A 121 -19.95 -2.71 3.49
C LEU A 121 -19.57 -4.17 3.35
N THR A 122 -20.36 -4.93 2.59
CA THR A 122 -19.97 -6.26 2.09
C THR A 122 -20.04 -6.28 0.56
N TYR A 123 -18.88 -6.44 -0.07
CA TYR A 123 -18.74 -6.59 -1.52
C TYR A 123 -18.49 -8.04 -1.91
N ARG A 124 -19.27 -8.60 -2.84
CA ARG A 124 -19.21 -10.01 -3.22
C ARG A 124 -18.92 -10.19 -4.71
N LEU A 125 -17.97 -11.07 -4.99
CA LEU A 125 -17.53 -11.42 -6.33
C LEU A 125 -17.71 -12.92 -6.56
N GLN A 126 -18.18 -13.28 -7.75
CA GLN A 126 -18.18 -14.65 -8.20
C GLN A 126 -16.72 -15.07 -8.41
N SER A 127 -16.32 -16.21 -7.83
CA SER A 127 -15.05 -16.81 -8.21
C SER A 127 -15.19 -17.35 -9.63
N ILE A 128 -14.52 -16.70 -10.60
CA ILE A 128 -14.60 -17.06 -12.03
C ILE A 128 -14.01 -18.45 -12.28
N ASP A 129 -12.86 -18.72 -11.67
CA ASP A 129 -12.18 -20.02 -11.73
C ASP A 129 -11.84 -20.48 -10.30
N ARG A 130 -12.16 -21.74 -9.99
CA ARG A 130 -11.79 -22.36 -8.71
C ARG A 130 -10.29 -22.64 -8.60
N ALA A 131 -9.61 -22.71 -9.74
CA ALA A 131 -8.15 -22.87 -9.86
C ALA A 131 -7.40 -21.55 -9.99
N GLU A 132 -8.11 -20.41 -9.93
CA GLU A 132 -7.49 -19.08 -9.86
C GLU A 132 -6.47 -19.03 -8.72
N LYS A 133 -5.30 -18.46 -9.02
CA LYS A 133 -4.24 -18.20 -8.05
C LYS A 133 -4.18 -16.71 -7.82
N ILE A 134 -4.25 -16.32 -6.55
CA ILE A 134 -4.23 -14.93 -6.11
C ILE A 134 -2.99 -14.73 -5.24
N TYR A 135 -2.26 -13.65 -5.48
CA TYR A 135 -1.03 -13.27 -4.82
C TYR A 135 -1.13 -11.84 -4.27
N GLY A 136 -0.25 -11.45 -3.34
CA GLY A 136 -0.21 -10.10 -2.79
C GLY A 136 -0.93 -10.00 -1.44
N MET A 137 -1.81 -9.01 -1.29
CA MET A 137 -2.56 -8.71 -0.06
C MET A 137 -1.72 -8.25 1.15
N GLY A 138 -0.41 -8.07 0.96
CA GLY A 138 0.55 -7.61 1.96
C GLY A 138 1.29 -8.76 2.64
N GLN A 139 1.57 -8.59 3.93
CA GLN A 139 2.28 -9.56 4.75
C GLN A 139 1.33 -10.18 5.78
N HIS A 140 1.10 -11.47 5.64
CA HIS A 140 0.31 -12.30 6.55
C HIS A 140 1.14 -13.49 7.01
N ARG A 141 0.89 -14.02 8.23
CA ARG A 141 1.64 -15.16 8.79
C ARG A 141 1.15 -16.53 8.30
N GLU A 142 0.39 -16.57 7.22
CA GLU A 142 -0.06 -17.82 6.62
C GLU A 142 1.08 -18.43 5.77
N PRO A 143 1.32 -19.75 5.83
CA PRO A 143 2.40 -20.41 5.08
C PRO A 143 2.01 -20.64 3.61
N VAL A 144 1.41 -19.64 2.95
CA VAL A 144 0.90 -19.74 1.58
C VAL A 144 1.31 -18.53 0.75
N LEU A 145 1.79 -18.78 -0.46
CA LEU A 145 2.01 -17.74 -1.46
C LEU A 145 0.73 -17.45 -2.25
N ASN A 146 -0.02 -18.51 -2.60
CA ASN A 146 -1.34 -18.39 -3.20
C ASN A 146 -2.37 -18.21 -2.09
N VAL A 147 -2.92 -17.00 -1.96
CA VAL A 147 -3.92 -16.64 -0.95
C VAL A 147 -5.35 -16.99 -1.38
N LYS A 148 -5.55 -17.65 -2.52
CA LYS A 148 -6.87 -18.18 -2.90
C LYS A 148 -7.30 -19.25 -1.89
N GLY A 149 -8.49 -19.08 -1.34
CA GLY A 149 -9.06 -19.91 -0.27
C GLY A 149 -8.75 -19.37 1.14
N SER A 150 -7.90 -18.36 1.27
CA SER A 150 -7.57 -17.74 2.55
C SER A 150 -8.65 -16.76 3.01
N ASP A 151 -8.59 -16.48 4.31
CA ASP A 151 -9.38 -15.48 4.98
C ASP A 151 -8.45 -14.46 5.65
N LEU A 152 -8.27 -13.33 4.98
CA LEU A 152 -7.28 -12.33 5.36
C LEU A 152 -7.96 -11.20 6.13
N LYS A 153 -7.46 -10.94 7.35
CA LYS A 153 -7.87 -9.75 8.09
C LYS A 153 -7.21 -8.51 7.50
N VAL A 154 -8.02 -7.53 7.10
CA VAL A 154 -7.56 -6.22 6.62
C VAL A 154 -7.38 -5.33 7.85
N ALA A 155 -6.22 -5.44 8.48
CA ALA A 155 -5.79 -4.67 9.65
C ALA A 155 -4.26 -4.77 9.80
N HIS A 156 -3.68 -3.83 10.57
CA HIS A 156 -2.27 -3.86 10.96
C HIS A 156 -2.11 -4.46 12.35
N ARG A 157 -1.11 -5.33 12.52
CA ARG A 157 -0.68 -5.90 13.80
C ARG A 157 0.83 -6.12 13.73
N ASN A 158 1.49 -6.27 14.87
CA ASN A 158 2.88 -6.72 14.86
C ASN A 158 3.00 -8.02 14.03
N SER A 159 3.95 -8.06 13.10
CA SER A 159 4.19 -9.11 12.09
C SER A 159 3.15 -9.24 10.95
N GLN A 160 2.16 -8.34 10.87
CA GLN A 160 1.13 -8.33 9.83
C GLN A 160 0.94 -6.93 9.24
N ALA A 161 1.09 -6.81 7.92
CA ALA A 161 0.85 -5.57 7.19
C ALA A 161 -0.18 -5.81 6.08
N SER A 162 -1.37 -5.21 6.19
CA SER A 162 -2.35 -5.30 5.11
C SER A 162 -2.03 -4.29 4.01
N VAL A 163 -1.71 -4.79 2.83
CA VAL A 163 -1.53 -3.99 1.60
C VAL A 163 -2.46 -4.62 0.56
N PRO A 164 -3.74 -4.21 0.50
CA PRO A 164 -4.80 -5.00 -0.12
C PRO A 164 -4.84 -4.83 -1.65
N PHE A 165 -3.69 -5.03 -2.28
CA PHE A 165 -3.53 -5.21 -3.71
C PHE A 165 -3.34 -6.69 -4.01
N MET A 166 -4.20 -7.24 -4.86
CA MET A 166 -4.15 -8.63 -5.28
C MET A 166 -3.77 -8.76 -6.76
N LEU A 167 -2.94 -9.75 -7.07
CA LEU A 167 -2.53 -10.13 -8.42
C LEU A 167 -3.11 -11.52 -8.73
N SER A 168 -3.87 -11.63 -9.82
CA SER A 168 -4.47 -12.88 -10.26
C SER A 168 -3.75 -13.45 -11.48
N ASN A 169 -3.61 -14.79 -11.53
CA ASN A 169 -3.12 -15.49 -12.72
C ASN A 169 -4.08 -15.45 -13.92
N LEU A 170 -5.30 -14.92 -13.75
CA LEU A 170 -6.24 -14.62 -14.84
C LEU A 170 -5.87 -13.34 -15.62
N GLY A 171 -4.77 -12.67 -15.27
CA GLY A 171 -4.24 -11.52 -16.01
C GLY A 171 -4.79 -10.17 -15.53
N TYR A 172 -5.15 -10.06 -14.25
CA TYR A 172 -5.60 -8.80 -13.67
C TYR A 172 -5.00 -8.55 -12.28
N GLY A 173 -4.90 -7.28 -11.92
CA GLY A 173 -4.60 -6.83 -10.56
C GLY A 173 -5.76 -6.01 -10.02
N MET A 174 -6.04 -6.10 -8.72
CA MET A 174 -7.09 -5.31 -8.07
C MET A 174 -6.59 -4.76 -6.74
N LEU A 175 -6.69 -3.43 -6.58
CA LEU A 175 -6.49 -2.73 -5.32
C LEU A 175 -7.84 -2.50 -4.66
N TRP A 176 -8.02 -3.02 -3.45
CA TRP A 176 -9.11 -2.58 -2.57
C TRP A 176 -8.73 -1.22 -1.96
N ASN A 177 -9.24 -0.14 -2.56
CA ASN A 177 -8.84 1.23 -2.23
C ASN A 177 -9.63 1.79 -1.03
N ASN A 178 -9.66 1.03 0.06
CA ASN A 178 -10.36 1.41 1.29
C ASN A 178 -9.51 1.06 2.52
N PRO A 179 -9.10 2.05 3.34
CA PRO A 179 -8.20 1.84 4.47
C PRO A 179 -8.89 1.33 5.74
N ALA A 180 -10.23 1.24 5.75
CA ALA A 180 -10.96 0.85 6.94
C ALA A 180 -10.74 -0.63 7.29
N VAL A 181 -10.81 -0.92 8.59
CA VAL A 181 -10.65 -2.29 9.12
C VAL A 181 -11.73 -3.20 8.53
N GLY A 182 -11.32 -4.40 8.16
CA GLY A 182 -12.20 -5.33 7.47
C GLY A 182 -11.62 -6.73 7.30
N ARG A 183 -12.13 -7.42 6.29
CA ARG A 183 -11.81 -8.82 6.00
C ARG A 183 -11.90 -9.07 4.50
N ALA A 184 -10.97 -9.86 3.95
CA ALA A 184 -10.98 -10.31 2.57
C ALA A 184 -11.00 -11.85 2.56
N VAL A 185 -12.16 -12.42 2.28
CA VAL A 185 -12.36 -13.87 2.16
C VAL A 185 -12.24 -14.25 0.69
N LEU A 186 -11.14 -14.88 0.30
CA LEU A 186 -10.82 -15.20 -1.09
C LEU A 186 -11.24 -16.63 -1.47
N GLU A 187 -12.42 -17.05 -1.03
CA GLU A 187 -12.89 -18.43 -1.15
C GLU A 187 -13.10 -18.87 -2.62
N LYS A 188 -13.08 -20.18 -2.86
CA LYS A 188 -13.08 -20.76 -4.22
C LYS A 188 -14.42 -20.67 -4.93
N SER A 189 -15.53 -20.48 -4.23
CA SER A 189 -16.86 -20.29 -4.81
C SER A 189 -17.22 -18.80 -4.93
N THR A 190 -16.97 -18.02 -3.89
CA THR A 190 -17.30 -16.59 -3.82
C THR A 190 -16.21 -15.85 -3.05
N MET A 191 -15.74 -14.73 -3.60
CA MET A 191 -14.83 -13.85 -2.87
C MET A 191 -15.62 -12.71 -2.23
N THR A 192 -15.25 -12.32 -1.01
CA THR A 192 -15.94 -11.28 -0.25
C THR A 192 -14.95 -10.30 0.36
N PHE A 193 -15.17 -9.01 0.13
CA PHE A 193 -14.49 -7.92 0.84
C PHE A 193 -15.48 -7.27 1.80
N GLU A 194 -15.15 -7.27 3.07
CA GLU A 194 -15.94 -6.70 4.15
C GLU A 194 -15.20 -5.50 4.73
N THR A 195 -15.92 -4.42 4.99
CA THR A 195 -15.38 -3.21 5.62
C THR A 195 -16.35 -2.75 6.69
N TYR A 196 -15.84 -2.61 7.92
CA TYR A 196 -16.70 -2.44 9.09
C TYR A 196 -17.33 -1.06 9.22
N SER A 197 -16.69 -0.01 8.69
CA SER A 197 -17.23 1.35 8.60
C SER A 197 -16.66 2.04 7.37
N THR A 198 -17.50 2.39 6.41
CA THR A 198 -17.11 3.15 5.23
C THR A 198 -18.29 3.93 4.66
N ARG A 199 -17.96 4.99 3.91
CA ARG A 199 -18.92 5.79 3.15
C ARG A 199 -19.01 5.37 1.68
N VAL A 200 -18.09 4.52 1.23
CA VAL A 200 -17.89 4.19 -0.19
C VAL A 200 -17.30 2.79 -0.38
N LEU A 201 -17.75 2.10 -1.41
CA LEU A 201 -17.01 1.02 -2.08
C LEU A 201 -16.05 1.69 -3.04
N ASP A 202 -14.75 1.44 -2.94
CA ASP A 202 -13.75 1.97 -3.87
C ASP A 202 -12.70 0.90 -4.15
N TYR A 203 -12.59 0.52 -5.41
CA TYR A 203 -11.53 -0.37 -5.87
C TYR A 203 -11.02 0.05 -7.24
N TRP A 204 -9.77 -0.30 -7.49
CA TRP A 204 -9.10 -0.10 -8.77
C TRP A 204 -8.72 -1.45 -9.34
N ILE A 205 -8.93 -1.65 -10.64
CA ILE A 205 -8.62 -2.90 -11.34
C ILE A 205 -7.91 -2.60 -12.64
N VAL A 206 -6.88 -3.39 -12.95
CA VAL A 206 -6.10 -3.33 -14.19
C VAL A 206 -6.04 -4.69 -14.84
N ALA A 207 -6.10 -4.75 -16.17
CA ALA A 207 -5.95 -5.99 -16.93
C ALA A 207 -4.80 -5.86 -17.95
N CYS A 208 -3.79 -6.70 -17.85
CA CYS A 208 -2.63 -6.70 -18.75
C CYS A 208 -2.20 -8.13 -19.06
N ASN A 209 -1.32 -8.29 -20.06
CA ASN A 209 -0.91 -9.62 -20.54
C ASN A 209 0.13 -10.28 -19.63
N THR A 210 0.86 -9.51 -18.82
CA THR A 210 1.94 -10.03 -17.96
C THR A 210 1.84 -9.47 -16.53
N PRO A 211 2.30 -10.23 -15.51
CA PRO A 211 2.40 -9.74 -14.15
C PRO A 211 3.21 -8.45 -14.01
N THR A 212 4.31 -8.31 -14.76
CA THR A 212 5.15 -7.10 -14.76
C THR A 212 4.36 -5.85 -15.10
N GLN A 213 3.58 -5.89 -16.19
CA GLN A 213 2.74 -4.76 -16.60
C GLN A 213 1.67 -4.39 -15.56
N ILE A 214 1.12 -5.40 -14.87
CA ILE A 214 0.15 -5.19 -13.80
C ILE A 214 0.80 -4.43 -12.63
N ILE A 215 1.99 -4.86 -12.20
CA ILE A 215 2.72 -4.21 -11.11
C ILE A 215 3.20 -2.81 -11.49
N GLU A 216 3.69 -2.60 -12.71
CA GLU A 216 4.07 -1.28 -13.22
C GLU A 216 2.87 -0.32 -13.21
N SER A 217 1.71 -0.78 -13.70
CA SER A 217 0.47 0.03 -13.70
C SER A 217 0.01 0.36 -12.27
N TYR A 218 0.16 -0.58 -11.33
CA TYR A 218 -0.13 -0.34 -9.92
C TYR A 218 0.81 0.73 -9.31
N ALA A 219 2.12 0.64 -9.60
CA ALA A 219 3.10 1.61 -9.13
C ALA A 219 2.90 3.00 -9.76
N ASP A 220 2.45 3.08 -11.01
CA ASP A 220 2.16 4.36 -11.69
C ASP A 220 1.04 5.16 -11.01
N VAL A 221 0.09 4.50 -10.34
CA VAL A 221 -1.06 5.15 -9.69
C VAL A 221 -0.93 5.25 -8.16
N THR A 222 -0.06 4.44 -7.55
CA THR A 222 0.15 4.42 -6.09
C THR A 222 1.48 5.00 -5.62
N GLY A 223 2.48 5.08 -6.51
CA GLY A 223 3.82 5.58 -6.22
C GLY A 223 4.91 4.58 -6.60
N LYS A 224 5.95 5.08 -7.28
CA LYS A 224 7.17 4.31 -7.53
C LYS A 224 8.10 4.45 -6.34
N VAL A 225 8.71 3.34 -5.94
CA VAL A 225 9.77 3.35 -4.91
C VAL A 225 10.97 4.17 -5.40
N PRO A 226 11.62 4.97 -4.54
CA PRO A 226 12.86 5.66 -4.89
C PRO A 226 14.00 4.66 -5.09
N MET A 227 15.11 5.13 -5.67
CA MET A 227 16.32 4.31 -5.76
C MET A 227 16.85 4.01 -4.35
N MET A 228 17.09 2.73 -4.04
CA MET A 228 17.71 2.31 -2.79
C MET A 228 19.12 2.92 -2.68
N PRO A 229 19.48 3.54 -1.54
CA PRO A 229 20.84 4.01 -1.33
C PRO A 229 21.81 2.82 -1.24
N GLU A 230 23.06 3.00 -1.68
CA GLU A 230 24.06 1.92 -1.80
C GLU A 230 24.33 1.22 -0.46
N TYR A 231 24.51 1.98 0.64
CA TYR A 231 24.70 1.42 1.99
C TYR A 231 23.53 0.51 2.42
N GLY A 232 22.35 0.70 1.83
CA GLY A 232 21.16 -0.06 2.16
C GLY A 232 21.16 -1.49 1.62
N LEU A 233 22.04 -1.80 0.66
CA LEU A 233 22.19 -3.13 0.06
C LEU A 233 23.18 -4.03 0.82
N GLY A 234 23.93 -3.43 1.75
CA GLY A 234 25.00 -4.08 2.50
C GLY A 234 24.54 -4.88 3.71
N PHE A 235 25.45 -5.15 4.66
CA PHE A 235 25.12 -5.90 5.88
C PHE A 235 24.61 -4.97 7.01
N TRP A 236 23.46 -5.34 7.60
CA TRP A 236 22.79 -4.59 8.67
C TRP A 236 22.92 -5.36 10.00
N GLN A 237 23.72 -4.83 10.93
CA GLN A 237 23.88 -5.38 12.27
C GLN A 237 22.85 -4.77 13.24
N CYS A 238 22.04 -5.63 13.86
CA CYS A 238 21.08 -5.25 14.89
C CYS A 238 20.98 -6.33 15.98
N LYS A 239 20.57 -5.95 17.18
CA LYS A 239 20.08 -6.85 18.24
C LYS A 239 19.14 -6.07 19.16
N LEU A 240 18.37 -6.79 19.96
CA LEU A 240 17.60 -6.25 21.08
C LEU A 240 18.35 -6.49 22.40
N ARG A 241 19.09 -5.52 22.95
CA ARG A 241 19.45 -4.19 22.45
C ARG A 241 20.91 -3.89 22.77
N TYR A 242 21.52 -2.90 22.11
CA TYR A 242 22.75 -2.27 22.62
C TYR A 242 22.34 -1.25 23.69
N GLN A 243 22.79 -1.44 24.93
CA GLN A 243 22.29 -0.68 26.08
C GLN A 243 22.88 0.73 26.19
N ASN A 244 24.13 0.89 25.75
CA ASN A 244 24.85 2.15 25.84
C ASN A 244 25.73 2.35 24.58
N PRO A 245 26.22 3.59 24.33
CA PRO A 245 27.02 3.87 23.16
C PRO A 245 28.28 3.01 23.05
N GLU A 246 29.04 2.80 24.13
CA GLU A 246 30.30 2.03 24.06
C GLU A 246 30.07 0.58 23.63
N GLU A 247 29.01 -0.07 24.11
CA GLU A 247 28.65 -1.43 23.65
C GLU A 247 28.43 -1.48 22.13
N LEU A 248 27.75 -0.48 21.56
CA LEU A 248 27.52 -0.38 20.12
C LEU A 248 28.83 -0.11 19.36
N LEU A 249 29.66 0.82 19.85
CA LEU A 249 30.93 1.17 19.21
C LEU A 249 31.91 0.01 19.27
N ASP A 250 31.96 -0.75 20.37
CA ASP A 250 32.82 -1.94 20.51
C ASP A 250 32.46 -3.02 19.50
N VAL A 251 31.17 -3.25 19.25
CA VAL A 251 30.72 -4.15 18.18
C VAL A 251 31.21 -3.64 16.82
N ALA A 252 31.00 -2.36 16.49
CA ALA A 252 31.46 -1.79 15.23
C ALA A 252 33.00 -1.86 15.06
N ARG A 253 33.76 -1.58 16.14
CA ARG A 253 35.22 -1.70 16.17
C ARG A 253 35.67 -3.15 15.95
N GLU A 254 34.96 -4.13 16.51
CA GLU A 254 35.29 -5.54 16.34
C GLU A 254 35.02 -6.03 14.90
N TYR A 255 33.94 -5.57 14.25
CA TYR A 255 33.73 -5.78 12.80
C TYR A 255 34.91 -5.25 11.99
N LYS A 256 35.35 -4.01 12.25
CA LYS A 256 36.53 -3.40 11.60
C LYS A 256 37.79 -4.24 11.82
N LYS A 257 38.06 -4.60 13.06
CA LYS A 257 39.26 -5.33 13.49
C LYS A 257 39.36 -6.69 12.80
N ARG A 258 38.22 -7.34 12.55
CA ARG A 258 38.15 -8.63 11.84
C ARG A 258 38.10 -8.51 10.33
N GLY A 259 38.05 -7.29 9.78
CA GLY A 259 37.87 -7.07 8.34
C GLY A 259 36.54 -7.57 7.81
N LEU A 260 35.49 -7.60 8.65
CA LEU A 260 34.14 -8.02 8.26
C LEU A 260 33.35 -6.83 7.68
N PRO A 261 32.59 -7.00 6.59
CA PRO A 261 31.77 -5.94 6.01
C PRO A 261 30.62 -5.57 6.97
N LEU A 262 30.41 -4.27 7.13
CA LEU A 262 29.34 -3.68 7.92
C LEU A 262 28.94 -2.36 7.26
N ASP A 263 27.67 -2.22 6.90
CA ASP A 263 27.16 -1.01 6.22
C ASP A 263 26.18 -0.25 7.11
N VAL A 264 25.38 -0.96 7.93
CA VAL A 264 24.44 -0.35 8.87
C VAL A 264 24.54 -1.00 10.25
N ILE A 265 24.55 -0.20 11.31
CA ILE A 265 24.39 -0.66 12.70
C ILE A 265 23.20 0.05 13.37
N MET A 266 22.35 -0.71 14.05
CA MET A 266 21.04 -0.27 14.54
C MET A 266 21.01 -0.03 16.05
N VAL A 267 20.44 1.11 16.47
CA VAL A 267 20.05 1.35 17.86
C VAL A 267 18.58 0.97 18.06
N ASP A 268 18.33 -0.01 18.92
CA ASP A 268 16.97 -0.48 19.22
C ASP A 268 16.21 0.47 20.18
N PHE A 269 14.93 0.20 20.42
CA PHE A 269 14.03 0.96 21.29
C PHE A 269 14.51 1.11 22.75
N PHE A 270 13.91 2.06 23.47
CA PHE A 270 14.27 2.45 24.85
C PHE A 270 15.67 3.04 25.03
N HIS A 271 16.25 3.64 23.98
CA HIS A 271 17.46 4.46 24.10
C HIS A 271 17.16 5.91 24.53
N TRP A 272 15.88 6.26 24.72
CA TRP A 272 15.38 7.57 25.16
C TRP A 272 15.09 7.61 26.66
N PRO A 273 15.11 8.80 27.31
CA PRO A 273 14.85 8.92 28.75
C PRO A 273 13.43 8.49 29.12
N LYS A 274 12.44 8.88 28.30
CA LYS A 274 11.03 8.53 28.45
C LYS A 274 10.36 8.41 27.08
N GLN A 275 9.32 7.59 27.01
CA GLN A 275 8.51 7.44 25.79
C GLN A 275 7.94 8.82 25.40
N GLY A 276 8.12 9.18 24.12
CA GLY A 276 7.72 10.49 23.57
C GLY A 276 8.76 11.61 23.65
N GLU A 277 9.93 11.39 24.27
CA GLU A 277 10.99 12.42 24.32
C GLU A 277 11.93 12.43 23.09
N TRP A 278 11.79 11.46 22.17
CA TRP A 278 12.49 11.34 20.86
C TRP A 278 13.92 11.90 20.82
N LYS A 279 14.73 11.49 21.80
CA LYS A 279 16.13 11.88 21.96
C LYS A 279 16.86 10.80 22.76
N PHE A 280 18.17 10.69 22.61
CA PHE A 280 18.97 9.79 23.44
C PHE A 280 18.93 10.16 24.92
N ASP A 281 18.90 9.13 25.78
CA ASP A 281 19.00 9.28 27.23
C ASP A 281 20.39 9.83 27.61
N PRO A 282 20.46 11.00 28.28
CA PRO A 282 21.73 11.55 28.71
C PRO A 282 22.45 10.72 29.77
N THR A 283 21.77 9.85 30.50
CA THR A 283 22.37 9.02 31.57
C THR A 283 23.25 7.89 31.04
N HIS A 284 23.06 7.47 29.79
CA HIS A 284 23.92 6.50 29.12
C HIS A 284 25.18 7.13 28.50
N ARG A 285 25.45 8.42 28.76
CA ARG A 285 26.56 9.19 28.17
C ARG A 285 27.64 9.52 29.20
N SER A 286 28.88 9.17 28.90
CA SER A 286 30.07 9.85 29.44
C SER A 286 30.57 10.98 28.51
N ASP A 287 30.12 11.01 27.24
CA ASP A 287 30.25 12.08 26.22
C ASP A 287 28.98 11.95 25.34
N PRO A 288 28.34 13.03 24.84
CA PRO A 288 27.25 12.95 23.88
C PRO A 288 27.49 11.84 22.85
N GLY A 289 26.64 10.79 22.83
CA GLY A 289 26.78 9.67 21.88
C GLY A 289 26.86 10.14 20.41
N GLU A 290 26.37 11.35 20.14
CA GLU A 290 26.55 12.08 18.89
C GLU A 290 28.02 12.40 18.55
N SER A 291 28.85 12.84 19.51
CA SER A 291 30.29 13.06 19.32
C SER A 291 31.02 11.75 19.05
N ALA A 292 30.69 10.68 19.77
CA ALA A 292 31.33 9.38 19.61
C ALA A 292 30.94 8.69 18.29
N MET A 293 29.67 8.76 17.89
CA MET A 293 29.22 8.34 16.56
C MET A 293 29.84 9.19 15.46
N ARG A 294 29.91 10.52 15.62
CA ARG A 294 30.62 11.41 14.67
C ARG A 294 32.11 11.06 14.57
N ARG A 295 32.78 10.75 15.68
CA ARG A 295 34.19 10.28 15.71
C ARG A 295 34.37 8.91 15.06
N LEU A 296 33.41 8.00 15.21
CA LEU A 296 33.47 6.69 14.57
C LEU A 296 33.24 6.82 13.05
N LEU A 297 32.28 7.65 12.63
CA LEU A 297 32.07 8.02 11.24
C LEU A 297 33.30 8.71 10.63
N SER A 298 33.99 9.60 11.37
CA SER A 298 35.18 10.30 10.88
C SER A 298 36.41 9.41 10.79
N SER A 299 36.67 8.57 11.81
CA SER A 299 37.79 7.60 11.80
C SER A 299 37.65 6.48 10.76
N TRP A 300 36.43 6.23 10.26
CA TRP A 300 36.20 5.34 9.13
C TRP A 300 36.42 6.00 7.77
N LYS A 301 36.12 7.31 7.65
CA LYS A 301 36.49 8.10 6.46
C LYS A 301 38.01 8.18 6.25
N GLU A 302 38.80 8.26 7.32
CA GLU A 302 40.27 8.32 7.22
C GLU A 302 40.91 7.00 6.77
N SER A 303 40.27 5.86 6.97
CA SER A 303 40.76 4.56 6.46
C SER A 303 40.45 4.30 4.97
N SER A 304 39.66 5.17 4.33
CA SER A 304 39.45 5.22 2.88
C SER A 304 40.14 6.48 2.36
N ALA A 305 41.42 6.39 2.03
CA ALA A 305 42.20 7.52 1.56
C ALA A 305 41.64 8.07 0.23
N GLU A 306 41.00 9.24 0.27
CA GLU A 306 41.28 10.38 -0.61
C GLU A 306 40.53 11.64 -0.15
N SER A 307 41.23 12.77 -0.23
CA SER A 307 40.90 14.09 0.33
C SER A 307 39.68 14.77 -0.28
N SER A 308 38.87 15.47 0.54
CA SER A 308 38.05 16.63 0.09
C SER A 308 37.52 17.49 1.25
N PRO A 309 37.16 18.77 0.97
CA PRO A 309 37.41 19.90 1.86
C PRO A 309 36.32 20.17 2.92
N GLU A 310 36.73 20.95 3.92
CA GLU A 310 35.98 21.43 5.07
C GLU A 310 34.59 21.98 4.73
N LEU A 311 33.58 21.54 5.50
CA LEU A 311 32.25 22.17 5.54
C LEU A 311 32.04 22.73 6.95
N GLN A 312 32.30 24.03 7.09
CA GLN A 312 31.68 24.88 8.09
C GLN A 312 30.21 25.10 7.69
N HIS A 313 29.26 24.95 8.61
CA HIS A 313 28.23 25.98 8.85
C HIS A 313 27.35 25.68 10.07
N SER A 314 26.96 26.79 10.68
CA SER A 314 26.23 27.06 11.91
C SER A 314 24.78 26.58 11.90
N PHE A 315 24.34 26.03 13.04
CA PHE A 315 22.93 25.81 13.36
C PHE A 315 22.27 27.15 13.69
N ASP A 316 21.22 27.51 12.95
CA ASP A 316 20.27 28.53 13.38
C ASP A 316 18.98 27.87 13.89
N ARG A 317 18.54 28.32 15.06
CA ARG A 317 17.40 27.78 15.82
C ARG A 317 16.14 28.56 15.42
N ALA A 318 15.35 28.02 14.49
CA ALA A 318 13.91 28.32 14.41
C ALA A 318 13.23 27.38 13.41
N GLU A 319 12.32 26.53 13.92
CA GLU A 319 11.03 26.13 13.34
C GLU A 319 10.69 24.67 13.67
N THR A 320 9.98 24.52 14.79
CA THR A 320 9.16 23.36 15.13
C THR A 320 8.03 23.19 14.11
N LYS A 321 8.24 22.39 13.05
CA LYS A 321 7.18 21.74 12.25
C LYS A 321 7.65 20.37 11.74
N SER A 322 6.84 19.35 12.06
CA SER A 322 6.85 17.95 11.60
C SER A 322 8.15 17.14 11.76
N ALA A 323 8.16 16.26 12.76
CA ALA A 323 9.19 15.26 13.03
C ALA A 323 9.25 14.08 12.02
N PHE A 324 9.04 14.35 10.72
CA PHE A 324 9.12 13.33 9.66
C PHE A 324 10.16 13.65 8.56
N GLU A 325 11.01 14.66 8.77
CA GLU A 325 12.17 14.93 7.91
C GLU A 325 13.49 14.72 8.67
N PHE A 326 13.75 13.49 9.12
CA PHE A 326 15.13 13.14 9.51
C PHE A 326 15.95 12.82 8.24
N SER A 327 16.40 13.90 7.60
CA SER A 327 17.58 13.98 6.71
C SER A 327 17.69 12.94 5.57
N PHE A 328 16.89 13.12 4.50
CA PHE A 328 17.23 12.57 3.17
C PHE A 328 18.07 13.55 2.30
N LYS A 329 18.25 14.81 2.71
CA LYS A 329 18.91 15.84 1.88
C LYS A 329 20.45 15.90 1.98
N SER A 330 21.07 15.27 2.97
CA SER A 330 22.54 15.24 3.10
C SER A 330 23.19 14.01 2.45
N ALA A 331 22.41 13.00 2.04
CA ALA A 331 22.90 11.72 1.56
C ALA A 331 23.30 11.69 0.07
N LEU A 332 23.02 12.75 -0.70
CA LEU A 332 23.32 12.81 -2.14
C LEU A 332 24.78 13.21 -2.47
N ALA A 333 25.59 13.57 -1.48
CA ALA A 333 26.94 14.11 -1.72
C ALA A 333 28.11 13.22 -1.26
N ALA A 334 27.88 12.12 -0.53
CA ALA A 334 28.96 11.30 0.00
C ALA A 334 29.22 10.04 -0.86
N LYS A 335 30.31 10.07 -1.64
CA LYS A 335 30.77 8.98 -2.53
C LYS A 335 31.62 7.88 -1.84
N HIS A 336 31.50 7.63 -0.53
CA HIS A 336 32.41 6.70 0.19
C HIS A 336 31.75 5.89 1.34
N PRO A 337 32.33 4.74 1.74
CA PRO A 337 31.70 3.73 2.60
C PRO A 337 31.83 4.14 4.07
N ALA A 338 30.93 5.00 4.54
CA ALA A 338 30.75 5.22 5.97
C ALA A 338 29.63 4.29 6.48
N ILE A 339 29.88 3.55 7.57
CA ILE A 339 28.81 2.81 8.27
C ILE A 339 27.72 3.78 8.65
N LYS A 340 26.47 3.49 8.30
CA LYS A 340 25.33 4.28 8.75
C LYS A 340 24.84 3.79 10.10
N VAL A 341 24.61 4.72 11.02
CA VAL A 341 23.88 4.42 12.26
C VAL A 341 22.44 4.82 12.04
N GLU A 342 21.53 3.88 12.30
CA GLU A 342 20.08 4.06 12.16
C GLU A 342 19.38 3.80 13.49
N GLU A 343 18.30 4.53 13.76
CA GLU A 343 17.48 4.40 14.97
C GLU A 343 16.19 3.65 14.67
N CYS A 344 15.79 2.75 15.57
CA CYS A 344 14.47 2.12 15.52
C CYS A 344 13.42 3.05 16.16
N SER A 345 12.52 3.64 15.35
CA SER A 345 11.39 4.44 15.84
C SER A 345 10.24 3.55 16.33
N SER A 346 9.70 3.82 17.52
CA SER A 346 8.63 3.03 18.14
C SER A 346 7.20 3.35 17.67
N ASP A 347 7.00 3.78 16.43
CA ASP A 347 5.67 4.19 15.95
C ASP A 347 4.67 3.02 15.80
N GLU A 348 5.10 1.78 16.10
CA GLU A 348 4.26 0.57 16.06
C GLU A 348 4.08 -0.14 17.43
N MET A 349 4.19 0.58 18.55
CA MET A 349 3.81 0.03 19.86
C MET A 349 2.42 0.55 20.28
N PRO A 350 1.44 -0.34 20.56
CA PRO A 350 0.08 0.03 20.93
C PRO A 350 -0.04 0.75 22.27
#